data_AF-A0A1J3HZ05-F1
#
_entry.id   AF-A0A1J3HZ05-F1
#
_cell.length_a   1.000
_cell.length_b   1.000
_cell.length_c   1.000
_cell.angle_alpha   90.00
_cell.angle_beta   90.00
_cell.angle_gamma   90.00
#
_symmetry.space_group_name_H-M   'P 1'
#
loop_
_entity.id
_entity.type
_entity.pdbx_description
1 polymer ?
#
loop_
_entity_poly.entity_id
_entity_poly.type
_entity_poly.pdbx_seq_one_letter_code
_entity_poly.pdbx_strand_id
1 'polypeptide(L)'
;LLSEFLLACPSSIQDLTIRCETAVHVAVKSRQFEAFKILLGWIERAKREEILNWKDEDGNTVFHIAASMNQTEVMKLLGKSVNVNAQSS
;
A
#
# COMPACT_ATOMS: atom_id res chain seq x y z
N LEU A 1 12.88 12.76 -4.29
CA LEU A 1 12.69 11.81 -5.42
C LEU A 1 11.32 11.12 -5.44
N LEU A 2 10.98 10.20 -4.53
CA LEU A 2 9.66 9.50 -4.63
C LEU A 2 8.46 10.45 -4.55
N SER A 3 8.48 11.41 -3.62
CA SER A 3 7.45 12.44 -3.51
C SER A 3 7.35 13.32 -4.76
N GLU A 4 8.49 13.74 -5.31
CA GLU A 4 8.59 14.54 -6.55
C GLU A 4 8.04 13.76 -7.75
N PHE A 5 8.33 12.46 -7.85
CA PHE A 5 7.80 11.60 -8.91
C PHE A 5 6.26 11.52 -8.84
N LEU A 6 5.69 11.31 -7.66
CA LEU A 6 4.24 11.28 -7.47
C LEU A 6 3.58 12.63 -7.77
N LEU A 7 4.27 13.74 -7.53
CA LEU A 7 3.80 15.07 -7.92
C LEU A 7 3.83 15.27 -9.45
N ALA A 8 4.87 14.77 -10.12
CA ALA A 8 4.98 14.84 -11.57
C ALA A 8 3.98 13.91 -12.29
N CYS A 9 3.69 12.74 -11.71
CA CYS A 9 2.73 11.77 -12.26
C CYS A 9 1.82 11.18 -11.16
N PRO A 10 0.76 11.91 -10.74
CA PRO A 10 -0.25 11.47 -9.78
C PRO A 10 -0.85 10.09 -10.04
N SER A 11 -1.12 9.77 -11.32
CA SER A 11 -1.78 8.52 -11.71
C SER A 11 -0.90 7.30 -11.48
N SER A 12 0.43 7.46 -11.42
CA SER A 12 1.37 6.36 -11.24
C SER A 12 1.17 5.57 -9.94
N ILE A 13 0.47 6.14 -8.95
CA ILE A 13 0.11 5.42 -7.72
C ILE A 13 -0.80 4.20 -7.98
N GLN A 14 -1.49 4.17 -9.13
CA GLN A 14 -2.35 3.08 -9.58
C GLN A 14 -1.62 2.09 -10.49
N ASP A 15 -0.36 2.34 -10.87
CA ASP A 15 0.39 1.43 -11.73
C ASP A 15 0.71 0.14 -10.98
N LEU A 16 0.63 -0.97 -11.71
CA LEU A 16 0.88 -2.30 -11.20
C LEU A 16 2.10 -2.91 -11.87
N THR A 17 2.85 -3.70 -11.11
CA THR A 17 3.85 -4.60 -11.70
C THR A 17 3.17 -5.74 -12.46
N ILE A 18 3.97 -6.55 -13.18
CA ILE A 18 3.48 -7.77 -13.84
C ILE A 18 2.87 -8.80 -12.87
N ARG A 19 3.15 -8.68 -11.56
CA ARG A 19 2.60 -9.50 -10.48
C ARG A 19 1.38 -8.87 -9.80
N CYS A 20 0.76 -7.88 -10.44
CA CYS A 20 -0.34 -7.09 -9.90
C CYS A 20 -0.02 -6.35 -8.59
N GLU A 21 1.27 -6.07 -8.32
CA GLU A 21 1.67 -5.38 -7.09
C GLU A 21 1.58 -3.87 -7.26
N THR A 22 0.96 -3.19 -6.28
CA THR A 22 1.06 -1.73 -6.18
C THR A 22 2.43 -1.31 -5.65
N ALA A 23 2.80 -0.04 -5.81
CA ALA A 23 4.01 0.52 -5.20
C ALA A 23 4.06 0.30 -3.67
N VAL A 24 2.90 0.21 -2.99
CA VAL A 24 2.82 -0.05 -1.55
C VAL A 24 3.20 -1.51 -1.22
N HIS A 25 2.75 -2.48 -2.02
CA HIS A 25 3.18 -3.88 -1.90
C HIS A 25 4.70 -3.99 -2.00
N VAL A 26 5.29 -3.33 -3.02
CA VAL A 26 6.74 -3.32 -3.27
C VAL A 26 7.50 -2.70 -2.10
N ALA A 27 7.04 -1.56 -1.57
CA ALA A 27 7.68 -0.91 -0.42
C ALA A 27 7.69 -1.80 0.82
N VAL A 28 6.57 -2.48 1.12
CA VAL A 28 6.47 -3.39 2.27
C VAL A 28 7.31 -4.65 2.07
N LYS A 29 7.24 -5.30 0.89
CA LYS A 29 8.09 -6.46 0.54
C LYS A 29 9.58 -6.13 0.63
N SER A 30 9.96 -4.90 0.30
CA SER A 30 11.35 -4.42 0.37
C SER A 30 11.76 -3.89 1.75
N ARG A 31 10.88 -3.96 2.76
CA ARG A 31 11.08 -3.39 4.12
C ARG A 31 11.45 -1.89 4.11
N GLN A 32 11.01 -1.15 3.10
CA GLN A 32 11.27 0.28 2.95
C GLN A 32 10.19 1.12 3.65
N PHE A 33 10.31 1.23 4.97
CA PHE A 33 9.27 1.85 5.81
C PHE A 33 9.00 3.33 5.49
N GLU A 34 10.03 4.13 5.20
CA GLU A 34 9.81 5.55 4.84
C GLU A 34 9.15 5.70 3.46
N ALA A 35 9.48 4.83 2.49
CA ALA A 35 8.79 4.81 1.20
C ALA A 35 7.31 4.43 1.39
N PHE A 36 7.03 3.43 2.23
CA PHE A 36 5.67 3.06 2.61
C PHE A 36 4.89 4.24 3.20
N LYS A 37 5.46 4.99 4.16
CA LYS A 37 4.79 6.17 4.75
C LYS A 37 4.49 7.26 3.72
N ILE A 38 5.44 7.53 2.81
CA ILE A 38 5.23 8.50 1.73
C ILE A 38 4.06 8.09 0.85
N LEU A 39 4.03 6.82 0.43
CA LEU A 39 2.97 6.27 -0.42
C LEU A 39 1.61 6.27 0.29
N LEU A 40 1.55 5.81 1.54
CA LEU A 40 0.33 5.79 2.34
C LEU A 40 -0.25 7.19 2.51
N GLY A 41 0.56 8.16 2.92
CA GLY A 41 0.09 9.54 3.07
C GLY A 41 -0.34 10.15 1.73
N TRP A 42 0.21 9.69 0.61
CA TRP A 42 -0.22 10.13 -0.72
C TRP A 42 -1.59 9.55 -1.09
N ILE A 43 -1.81 8.27 -0.81
CA ILE A 43 -3.08 7.57 -0.99
C ILE A 43 -4.20 8.24 -0.16
N GLU A 44 -3.96 8.53 1.12
CA GLU A 44 -4.92 9.19 2.01
C GLU A 44 -5.27 10.61 1.50
N ARG A 45 -4.26 11.39 1.10
CA ARG A 45 -4.49 12.73 0.53
C ARG A 45 -5.26 12.69 -0.79
N ALA A 46 -5.03 11.67 -1.60
CA ALA A 46 -5.72 11.49 -2.87
C ALA A 46 -7.10 10.84 -2.75
N LYS A 47 -7.50 10.40 -1.53
CA LYS A 47 -8.72 9.61 -1.27
C LYS A 47 -8.81 8.38 -2.18
N ARG A 48 -7.71 7.61 -2.17
CA ARG A 48 -7.49 6.42 -3.01
C ARG A 48 -7.29 5.16 -2.17
N GLU A 49 -7.89 5.10 -0.99
CA GLU A 49 -7.71 4.02 -0.01
C GLU A 49 -8.08 2.64 -0.57
N GLU A 50 -8.89 2.57 -1.62
CA GLU A 50 -9.19 1.33 -2.34
C GLU A 50 -7.94 0.61 -2.86
N ILE A 51 -6.86 1.34 -3.16
CA ILE A 51 -5.58 0.78 -3.60
C ILE A 51 -4.96 -0.14 -2.53
N LEU A 52 -5.22 0.12 -1.24
CA LEU A 52 -4.73 -0.72 -0.14
C LEU A 52 -5.42 -2.09 -0.09
N ASN A 53 -6.60 -2.21 -0.72
CA ASN A 53 -7.38 -3.46 -0.81
C ASN A 53 -7.13 -4.22 -2.12
N TRP A 54 -6.37 -3.66 -3.06
CA TRP A 54 -5.98 -4.37 -4.26
C TRP A 54 -5.11 -5.56 -3.91
N LYS A 55 -5.33 -6.66 -4.63
CA LYS A 55 -4.64 -7.93 -4.42
C LYS A 55 -3.56 -8.11 -5.47
N ASP A 56 -2.41 -8.62 -5.05
CA ASP A 56 -1.39 -9.11 -5.96
C ASP A 56 -1.81 -10.43 -6.63
N GLU A 57 -0.95 -10.99 -7.48
CA GLU A 57 -1.20 -12.24 -8.22
C GLU A 57 -1.53 -13.44 -7.32
N ASP A 58 -1.04 -13.44 -6.09
CA ASP A 58 -1.28 -14.49 -5.09
C ASP A 58 -2.55 -14.23 -4.27
N GLY A 59 -3.30 -13.17 -4.58
CA GLY A 59 -4.50 -12.78 -3.84
C GLY A 59 -4.22 -12.01 -2.55
N ASN A 60 -2.97 -11.59 -2.30
CA ASN A 60 -2.58 -10.90 -1.06
C ASN A 60 -2.74 -9.39 -1.20
N THR A 61 -3.33 -8.76 -0.18
CA THR A 61 -3.25 -7.29 -0.03
C THR A 61 -1.96 -6.89 0.68
N VAL A 62 -1.65 -5.59 0.68
CA VAL A 62 -0.51 -5.05 1.44
C VAL A 62 -0.56 -5.39 2.94
N PHE A 63 -1.76 -5.53 3.52
CA PHE A 63 -1.93 -5.95 4.90
C PHE A 63 -1.50 -7.41 5.13
N HIS A 64 -1.86 -8.32 4.22
CA HIS A 64 -1.45 -9.73 4.28
C HIS A 64 0.08 -9.87 4.22
N ILE A 65 0.74 -9.10 3.34
CA ILE A 65 2.20 -9.06 3.24
C ILE A 65 2.82 -8.53 4.53
N ALA A 66 2.30 -7.43 5.07
CA ALA A 66 2.83 -6.86 6.31
C ALA A 66 2.74 -7.87 7.47
N ALA A 67 1.64 -8.60 7.55
CA ALA A 67 1.43 -9.67 8.54
C ALA A 67 2.41 -10.84 8.35
N SER A 68 2.55 -11.36 7.14
CA SER A 68 3.46 -12.50 6.86
C SER A 68 4.93 -12.16 7.11
N MET A 69 5.30 -10.88 6.99
CA MET A 69 6.66 -10.39 7.23
C MET A 69 6.91 -9.89 8.66
N ASN A 70 5.93 -10.02 9.56
CA ASN A 70 5.94 -9.52 10.94
C ASN A 70 6.24 -8.01 11.04
N GLN A 71 5.70 -7.20 10.13
CA GLN A 71 5.87 -5.74 10.13
C GLN A 71 4.73 -5.06 10.91
N THR A 72 4.73 -5.23 12.23
CA THR A 72 3.65 -4.77 13.13
C THR A 72 3.34 -3.27 12.99
N GLU A 73 4.35 -2.43 12.76
CA GLU A 73 4.15 -0.98 12.64
C GLU A 73 3.44 -0.60 11.32
N VAL A 74 3.76 -1.31 10.22
CA VAL A 74 3.05 -1.16 8.94
C VAL A 74 1.59 -1.58 9.10
N MET A 75 1.33 -2.70 9.79
CA MET A 75 -0.04 -3.18 10.04
C MET A 75 -0.85 -2.17 10.86
N LYS A 76 -0.27 -1.57 11.89
CA LYS A 76 -0.95 -0.53 12.70
C LYS A 76 -1.33 0.69 11.87
N LEU A 77 -0.46 1.12 10.96
CA LEU A 77 -0.74 2.26 10.08
C LEU A 77 -1.84 1.91 9.07
N LEU A 78 -1.74 0.76 8.42
CA LEU A 78 -2.77 0.26 7.49
C LEU A 78 -4.13 0.09 8.18
N GLY A 79 -4.18 -0.42 9.40
CA GLY A 79 -5.42 -0.61 10.16
C GLY A 79 -6.11 0.69 10.57
N LYS A 80 -5.42 1.84 10.54
CA LYS A 80 -6.03 3.16 10.73
C LYS A 80 -6.61 3.73 9.44
N SER A 81 -5.97 3.42 8.30
CA SER A 81 -6.36 3.94 6.98
C SER A 81 -7.43 3.09 6.30
N VAL A 82 -7.47 1.78 6.58
CA VAL A 82 -8.54 0.89 6.14
C VAL A 82 -9.66 0.99 7.16
N ASN A 83 -10.77 1.61 6.77
CA ASN A 83 -12.01 1.59 7.56
C ASN A 83 -12.41 0.10 7.69
N VAL A 84 -12.28 -0.47 8.89
CA VAL A 84 -12.41 -1.91 9.19
C VAL A 84 -13.88 -2.34 9.08
N ASN A 85 -14.48 -2.21 7.90
CA ASN A 85 -15.86 -2.56 7.61
C ASN A 85 -15.99 -3.59 6.47
N ALA A 86 -14.91 -4.24 6.06
CA ALA A 86 -15.01 -5.51 5.35
C ALA A 86 -14.87 -6.62 6.38
N GLN A 87 -16.01 -6.97 6.99
CA GLN A 87 -16.14 -8.16 7.82
C GLN A 87 -15.66 -9.38 7.05
N SER A 88 -15.03 -10.28 7.80
CA SER A 88 -14.84 -11.68 7.48
C SER A 88 -15.97 -12.25 6.63
N SER A 89 -15.63 -12.83 5.49
CA SER A 89 -16.43 -13.83 4.77
C SER A 89 -15.46 -14.85 4.21
#